data_AF-A0A8T4I2X9-F1
#
_entry.id   AF-A0A8T4I2X9-F1
#
_cell.length_a   1.000
_cell.length_b   1.000
_cell.length_c   1.000
_cell.angle_alpha   90.00
_cell.angle_beta   90.00
_cell.angle_gamma   90.00
#
_symmetry.space_group_name_H-M   'P 1'
#
loop_
_entity.id
_entity.type
_entity.pdbx_description
1 polymer ?
#
loop_
_entity_poly.entity_id
_entity_poly.type
_entity_poly.pdbx_seq_one_letter_code
_entity_poly.pdbx_strand_id
1 'polypeptide(L)' 'MIRTPGIPPLIDALAGVVSGFLVGAPELPTRLAVGCAGGRHRSVVVANEVATRVWKLRGVSVRVRHRDIHQPV' A
#
# COMPACT_ATOMS: atom_id res chain seq x y z
N MET A 1 -1.16 7.00 -13.57
CA MET A 1 -0.15 6.27 -12.76
C MET A 1 -0.45 4.78 -12.71
N ILE A 2 -1.64 4.33 -12.31
CA ILE A 2 -1.92 2.87 -12.22
C ILE A 2 -1.86 2.12 -13.56
N ARG A 3 -2.13 2.82 -14.69
CA ARG A 3 -2.00 2.26 -16.04
C ARG A 3 -0.58 2.30 -16.60
N THR A 4 0.37 2.89 -15.89
CA THR A 4 1.77 2.91 -16.33
C THR A 4 2.32 1.48 -16.25
N PRO A 5 2.93 0.96 -17.34
CA PRO A 5 3.54 -0.36 -17.32
C PRO A 5 4.49 -0.53 -16.13
N GLY A 6 4.43 -1.70 -15.47
CA GLY A 6 5.24 -2.00 -14.28
C GLY A 6 4.62 -1.56 -12.94
N ILE A 7 3.67 -0.62 -12.92
CA ILE A 7 3.01 -0.22 -11.66
C ILE A 7 2.05 -1.30 -11.14
N PRO A 8 1.17 -1.93 -11.95
CA PRO A 8 0.34 -3.03 -11.47
C PRO A 8 1.13 -4.19 -10.84
N PRO A 9 2.18 -4.76 -11.49
CA PRO A 9 2.96 -5.83 -10.87
C PRO A 9 3.72 -5.36 -9.62
N LEU A 10 4.15 -4.10 -9.56
CA LEU A 10 4.74 -3.54 -8.34
C LEU A 10 3.74 -3.52 -7.17
N ILE A 11 2.50 -3.10 -7.41
CA ILE A 11 1.44 -3.12 -6.39
C ILE A 11 1.18 -4.56 -5.91
N ASP A 12 1.10 -5.51 -6.83
CA ASP A 12 0.90 -6.92 -6.52
C ASP A 12 2.06 -7.48 -5.69
N ALA A 13 3.30 -7.15 -6.04
CA ALA A 13 4.48 -7.56 -5.27
C ALA A 13 4.48 -6.99 -3.85
N LEU A 14 4.15 -5.70 -3.68
CA LEU A 14 4.05 -5.06 -2.36
C LEU A 14 2.96 -5.71 -1.49
N ALA A 15 1.81 -6.04 -2.08
CA ALA A 15 0.76 -6.77 -1.39
C ALA A 15 1.21 -8.18 -0.98
N GLY A 16 1.99 -8.85 -1.83
CA GLY A 16 2.61 -10.14 -1.53
C GLY A 16 3.56 -10.07 -0.33
N VAL A 17 4.42 -9.04 -0.26
CA VAL A 17 5.31 -8.82 0.88
C VAL A 17 4.49 -8.62 2.17
N VAL A 18 3.50 -7.72 2.17
CA VAL A 18 2.63 -7.50 3.35
C VAL A 18 1.96 -8.80 3.78
N SER A 19 1.42 -9.55 2.82
CA SER A 19 0.79 -10.85 3.05
C SER A 19 1.73 -11.86 3.71
N GLY A 20 3.00 -11.91 3.27
CA GLY A 20 4.03 -12.78 3.85
C GLY A 20 4.35 -12.45 5.30
N PHE A 21 4.48 -11.16 5.64
CA PHE A 21 4.69 -10.72 7.02
C PHE A 21 3.50 -11.09 7.92
N LEU A 22 2.27 -10.99 7.41
CA LEU A 22 1.07 -11.41 8.14
C LEU A 22 1.01 -12.94 8.36
N VAL A 23 1.58 -13.78 7.47
CA VAL A 23 1.73 -15.22 7.74
C VAL A 23 2.76 -15.44 8.85
N GLY A 24 3.92 -14.78 8.76
CA GLY A 24 5.05 -15.03 9.64
C GLY A 24 4.83 -14.57 11.08
N ALA A 25 3.96 -13.59 11.31
CA ALA A 25 3.64 -13.07 12.64
C ALA A 25 2.17 -12.59 12.71
N PRO A 26 1.19 -13.52 12.79
CA PRO A 26 -0.23 -13.17 12.68
C PRO A 26 -0.75 -12.26 13.82
N GLU A 27 -0.10 -12.32 14.98
CA GLU A 27 -0.43 -11.51 16.16
C GLU A 27 0.07 -10.05 16.03
N LEU A 28 0.99 -9.77 15.10
CA LEU A 28 1.65 -8.48 14.97
C LEU A 28 1.10 -7.68 13.78
N PRO A 29 0.80 -6.38 13.96
CA PRO A 29 0.37 -5.54 12.86
C PRO A 29 1.53 -5.25 11.90
N THR A 30 1.32 -5.49 10.60
CA THR A 30 2.25 -5.08 9.54
C THR A 30 2.00 -3.63 9.13
N ARG A 31 3.05 -2.80 9.08
CA ARG A 31 2.99 -1.41 8.58
C ARG A 31 3.78 -1.27 7.29
N LEU A 32 3.11 -0.82 6.22
CA LEU A 32 3.75 -0.44 4.96
C LEU A 32 3.73 1.09 4.83
N ALA A 33 4.91 1.69 4.66
CA ALA A 33 5.06 3.11 4.35
C ALA A 33 5.41 3.27 2.87
N VAL A 34 4.68 4.15 2.16
CA VAL A 34 4.92 4.45 0.75
C VAL A 34 5.19 5.94 0.59
N GLY A 35 6.34 6.28 0.00
CA GLY A 35 6.77 7.65 -0.21
C GLY A 35 6.87 8.05 -1.67
N CYS A 36 6.57 9.30 -1.96
CA CYS A 36 6.96 9.98 -3.19
C CYS A 36 7.40 11.41 -2.83
N ALA A 37 8.09 12.12 -3.74
CA ALA A 37 8.72 13.40 -3.42
C ALA A 37 7.84 14.38 -2.60
N GLY A 38 6.58 14.56 -2.98
CA GLY A 38 5.65 15.43 -2.25
C GLY A 38 4.60 14.69 -1.40
N GLY A 39 4.57 13.37 -1.39
CA GLY A 39 3.61 12.59 -0.58
C GLY A 39 2.12 12.69 -0.97
N ARG A 40 1.77 13.46 -2.02
CA ARG A 40 0.38 13.82 -2.38
C ARG A 40 -0.22 13.07 -3.58
N HIS A 41 0.59 12.44 -4.41
CA HIS A 41 0.13 11.85 -5.68
C HIS A 41 0.41 10.34 -5.76
N ARG A 42 1.67 9.96 -6.03
CA ARG A 42 2.05 8.56 -6.30
C ARG A 42 1.93 7.69 -5.06
N SER A 43 2.40 8.18 -3.91
CA SER A 43 2.30 7.48 -2.63
C SER A 43 0.86 7.21 -2.23
N VAL A 44 -0.03 8.18 -2.44
CA VAL A 44 -1.47 8.06 -2.14
C VAL A 44 -2.10 6.95 -2.96
N VAL A 45 -1.87 6.96 -4.28
CA VAL A 45 -2.40 5.93 -5.19
C VAL A 45 -1.87 4.54 -4.80
N VAL A 46 -0.56 4.39 -4.65
CA VAL A 46 0.04 3.09 -4.31
C VAL A 46 -0.45 2.55 -2.96
N ALA A 47 -0.56 3.41 -1.94
CA ALA A 47 -1.04 2.98 -0.62
C ALA A 47 -2.48 2.44 -0.68
N ASN A 48 -3.38 3.10 -1.42
CA ASN A 48 -4.78 2.66 -1.55
C ASN A 48 -4.91 1.38 -2.38
N GLU A 49 -4.12 1.24 -3.44
CA GLU A 49 -4.15 0.03 -4.27
C GLU A 49 -3.57 -1.19 -3.55
N VAL A 50 -2.45 -1.02 -2.84
CA VAL A 50 -1.90 -2.12 -2.01
C VAL A 50 -2.89 -2.51 -0.92
N ALA A 51 -3.54 -1.55 -0.27
CA ALA A 51 -4.57 -1.85 0.73
C ALA A 51 -5.73 -2.66 0.15
N THR A 52 -6.23 -2.26 -1.02
CA THR A 52 -7.27 -2.98 -1.76
C THR A 52 -6.82 -4.41 -2.09
N ARG A 53 -5.57 -4.58 -2.54
CA ARG A 53 -5.04 -5.89 -2.92
C ARG A 53 -4.82 -6.81 -1.73
N VAL A 54 -4.31 -6.29 -0.61
CA VAL A 54 -4.15 -7.04 0.65
C VAL A 54 -5.52 -7.47 1.19
N TRP A 55 -6.50 -6.57 1.19
CA TRP A 55 -7.87 -6.91 1.60
C TRP A 55 -8.45 -8.03 0.73
N LYS A 56 -8.33 -7.93 -0.60
CA LYS A 56 -8.78 -8.99 -1.52
C LYS A 56 -8.06 -10.33 -1.31
N LEU A 57 -6.76 -10.30 -1.00
CA LEU A 57 -5.95 -11.51 -0.84
C LEU A 57 -6.19 -12.22 0.50
N ARG A 58 -6.50 -11.48 1.58
CA ARG A 58 -6.48 -12.02 2.95
C ARG A 58 -7.74 -11.76 3.78
N GLY A 59 -8.63 -10.87 3.34
CA GLY A 59 -9.83 -10.49 4.10
C GLY A 59 -9.56 -9.76 5.41
N VAL A 60 -8.34 -9.26 5.63
CA VAL A 60 -7.95 -8.59 6.87
C VAL A 60 -8.36 -7.11 6.88
N SER A 61 -8.52 -6.54 8.08
CA SER A 61 -8.72 -5.10 8.23
C SER A 61 -7.46 -4.34 7.82
N VAL A 62 -7.61 -3.36 6.91
CA VAL A 62 -6.51 -2.49 6.47
C VAL A 62 -6.87 -1.04 6.76
N ARG A 63 -5.95 -0.30 7.38
CA ARG A 63 -6.08 1.15 7.59
C ARG A 63 -5.04 1.89 6.76
N VAL A 64 -5.50 2.87 5.99
CA VAL A 64 -4.63 3.76 5.21
C VAL A 64 -4.60 5.15 5.85
N ARG A 65 -3.42 5.75 5.94
CA ARG A 65 -3.23 7.14 6.36
C ARG A 65 -2.33 7.85 5.36
N HIS A 66 -2.74 9.05 4.94
CA HIS A 66 -1.96 9.89 4.04
C HIS A 66 -1.39 11.07 4.82
N ARG A 67 -0.09 11.04 5.11
CA ARG A 67 0.58 12.04 5.97
C ARG A 67 0.57 13.45 5.34
N ASP A 68 0.91 13.53 4.06
CA ASP A 68 1.25 14.80 3.41
C ASP A 68 0.11 15.31 2.49
N ILE A 69 -1.04 14.63 2.44
CA ILE A 69 -2.15 14.96 1.50
C ILE A 69 -2.76 16.34 1.76
N HIS A 70 -2.65 16.83 3.00
CA HIS A 70 -3.18 18.14 3.42
C HIS A 70 -2.22 19.30 3.16
N GLN A 71 -0.99 19.01 2.72
CA GLN A 71 -0.02 20.06 2.43
C GLN A 71 -0.32 20.75 1.08
N PRO A 72 0.02 22.03 0.94
CA PRO A 72 -0.12 22.74 -0.33
C PRO A 72 0.69 22.05 -1.44
N VAL A 73 0.17 22.16 -2.67
CA VAL A 73 0.76 21.52 -3.87
C VAL A 73 1.90 22.31 -4.48
#